data_AF-A0A368GR39-F1
#
_entry.id   AF-A0A368GR39-F1
#
_cell.length_a   1.000
_cell.length_b   1.000
_cell.length_c   1.000
_cell.angle_alpha   90.00
_cell.angle_beta   90.00
_cell.angle_gamma   90.00
#
_symmetry.space_group_name_H-M   'P 1'
#
loop_
_entity.id
_entity.type
_entity.pdbx_description
1 polymer ?
#
loop_
_entity_poly.entity_id
_entity_poly.type
_entity_poly.pdbx_seq_one_letter_code
_entity_poly.pdbx_strand_id
1 'polypeptide(L)'
;MCLMLQKKENKWGVMRHPMVLNFINERLLDCAFFYTLHIIAFAVFLLLLSSHIFSSTPAKDIAVTAFIAVFLFFMLVKGAIKARISHSISFWFVIAYAFNIATYAATFLYVWLPTMFSYDDYHEEQKKIVLWFLPIVAIISAWVNFLYILRKSPYGIYIFMMVRILRSFGHIATIWIPTLIAFSFAFHLIMRDSGTEPWESFDKIENATMLQKLFVILQAITKTSTMMIGEVDANDILGLSLSFLLHEF
;
A
#
# COMPACT_ATOMS: atom_id res chain seq x y z
N MET A 1 19.58 -2.25 -14.32
CA MET A 1 19.99 -1.46 -15.50
C MET A 1 21.09 -2.18 -16.29
N CYS A 2 22.17 -2.69 -15.66
CA CYS A 2 23.13 -3.60 -16.32
C CYS A 2 22.48 -4.84 -16.96
N LEU A 3 21.55 -5.51 -16.26
CA LEU A 3 20.83 -6.69 -16.77
C LEU A 3 19.95 -6.43 -18.01
N MET A 4 19.50 -5.18 -18.24
CA MET A 4 18.66 -4.84 -19.39
C MET A 4 19.49 -4.50 -20.63
N LEU A 5 20.73 -4.02 -20.46
CA LEU A 5 21.65 -3.76 -21.57
C LEU A 5 22.23 -5.07 -22.16
N GLN A 6 22.49 -6.08 -21.33
CA GLN A 6 23.02 -7.37 -21.80
C GLN A 6 22.01 -8.23 -22.59
N LYS A 7 20.70 -8.03 -22.36
CA LYS A 7 19.65 -8.71 -23.13
C LYS A 7 19.63 -8.28 -24.60
N LYS A 8 20.14 -7.08 -24.92
CA LYS A 8 20.12 -6.52 -26.28
C LYS A 8 21.21 -7.12 -27.20
N GLU A 9 22.20 -7.83 -26.67
CA GLU A 9 23.38 -8.30 -27.43
C GLU A 9 23.61 -9.82 -27.43
N ASN A 10 22.65 -10.64 -26.99
CA ASN A 10 22.78 -12.12 -26.99
C ASN A 10 24.03 -12.67 -26.25
N LYS A 11 24.62 -11.87 -25.34
CA LYS A 11 25.85 -12.19 -24.56
C LYS A 11 25.60 -13.10 -23.35
N TRP A 12 24.46 -13.80 -23.30
CA TRP A 12 24.14 -14.75 -22.22
C TRP A 12 25.16 -15.88 -22.12
N GLY A 13 25.74 -16.29 -23.25
CA GLY A 13 26.83 -17.28 -23.29
C GLY A 13 28.10 -16.81 -22.54
N VAL A 14 28.40 -15.51 -22.58
CA VAL A 14 29.57 -14.93 -21.89
C VAL A 14 29.36 -14.89 -20.38
N MET A 15 28.13 -14.59 -19.90
CA MET A 15 27.83 -14.64 -18.46
C MET A 15 27.87 -16.06 -17.90
N ARG A 16 27.55 -17.07 -18.73
CA ARG A 16 27.61 -18.49 -18.35
C ARG A 16 29.02 -19.06 -18.35
N HIS A 17 30.03 -18.28 -18.76
CA HIS A 17 31.41 -18.72 -18.70
C HIS A 17 31.82 -18.93 -17.23
N PRO A 18 32.46 -20.06 -16.87
CA PRO A 18 32.75 -20.40 -15.47
C PRO A 18 33.59 -19.34 -14.75
N MET A 19 34.52 -18.69 -15.46
CA MET A 19 35.32 -17.59 -14.90
C MET A 19 34.48 -16.36 -14.54
N VAL A 20 33.48 -16.02 -15.35
CA VAL A 20 32.59 -14.86 -15.13
C VAL A 20 31.60 -15.17 -14.01
N LEU A 21 31.07 -16.39 -13.98
CA LEU A 21 30.23 -16.88 -12.88
C LEU A 21 30.96 -16.87 -11.55
N ASN A 22 32.21 -17.33 -11.51
CA ASN A 22 32.99 -17.34 -10.27
C ASN A 22 33.23 -15.91 -9.76
N PHE A 23 33.62 -14.98 -10.65
CA PHE A 23 33.78 -13.57 -10.31
C PHE A 23 32.48 -12.92 -9.81
N ILE A 24 31.35 -13.20 -10.47
CA ILE A 24 30.04 -12.70 -10.04
C ILE A 24 29.67 -13.29 -8.68
N ASN A 25 29.92 -14.59 -8.45
CA ASN A 25 29.58 -15.26 -7.21
C ASN A 25 30.36 -14.70 -6.01
N GLU A 26 31.66 -14.47 -6.18
CA GLU A 26 32.51 -13.86 -5.15
C GLU A 26 32.01 -12.45 -4.79
N ARG A 27 31.75 -11.60 -5.80
CA ARG A 27 31.19 -10.26 -5.59
C ARG A 27 29.76 -10.29 -5.03
N LEU A 28 28.97 -11.28 -5.42
CA LEU A 28 27.61 -11.44 -4.92
C LEU A 28 27.63 -11.83 -3.45
N LEU A 29 28.52 -12.74 -3.02
CA LEU A 29 28.65 -13.14 -1.62
C LEU A 29 29.05 -11.96 -0.72
N ASP A 30 30.02 -11.14 -1.15
CA ASP A 30 30.42 -9.93 -0.44
C ASP A 30 29.25 -8.94 -0.27
N CYS A 31 28.49 -8.73 -1.35
CA CYS A 31 27.33 -7.84 -1.33
C CYS A 31 26.12 -8.44 -0.60
N ALA A 32 25.99 -9.77 -0.62
CA ALA A 32 24.84 -10.48 -0.08
C ALA A 32 24.79 -10.32 1.43
N PHE A 33 25.93 -10.40 2.13
CA PHE A 33 25.96 -10.21 3.58
C PHE A 33 25.45 -8.82 4.02
N PHE A 34 25.93 -7.76 3.37
CA PHE A 34 25.45 -6.40 3.68
C PHE A 34 23.95 -6.24 3.36
N TYR A 35 23.50 -6.88 2.29
CA TYR A 35 22.12 -6.81 1.86
C TYR A 35 21.16 -7.66 2.75
N THR A 36 21.58 -8.83 3.24
CA THR A 36 20.80 -9.62 4.21
C THR A 36 20.68 -8.87 5.52
N LEU A 37 21.76 -8.25 6.00
CA LEU A 37 21.72 -7.39 7.19
C LEU A 37 20.72 -6.24 7.01
N HIS A 38 20.71 -5.59 5.83
CA HIS A 38 19.73 -4.55 5.54
C HIS A 38 18.28 -5.05 5.55
N ILE A 39 18.00 -6.25 4.99
CA ILE A 39 16.68 -6.88 5.05
C ILE A 39 16.27 -7.14 6.51
N ILE A 40 17.16 -7.71 7.31
CA ILE A 40 16.90 -8.03 8.72
C ILE A 40 16.64 -6.75 9.52
N ALA A 41 17.47 -5.72 9.33
CA ALA A 41 17.28 -4.44 9.99
C ALA A 41 15.92 -3.80 9.64
N PHE A 42 15.50 -3.88 8.38
CA PHE A 42 14.19 -3.36 7.95
C PHE A 42 13.03 -4.22 8.47
N ALA A 43 13.20 -5.54 8.58
CA ALA A 43 12.21 -6.42 9.19
C ALA A 43 12.04 -6.13 10.69
N VAL A 44 13.14 -5.89 11.42
CA VAL A 44 13.09 -5.45 12.82
C VAL A 44 12.37 -4.11 12.95
N PHE A 45 12.63 -3.16 12.04
CA PHE A 45 11.90 -1.89 11.99
C PHE A 45 10.40 -2.09 11.78
N LEU A 46 9.98 -2.98 10.87
CA LEU A 46 8.56 -3.30 10.66
C LEU A 46 7.91 -3.91 11.91
N LEU A 47 8.59 -4.84 12.58
CA LEU A 47 8.09 -5.44 13.82
C LEU A 47 7.96 -4.40 14.94
N LEU A 48 8.92 -3.48 15.03
CA LEU A 48 8.91 -2.41 16.00
C LEU A 48 7.77 -1.42 15.74
N LEU A 49 7.56 -1.03 14.46
CA LEU A 49 6.43 -0.20 14.05
C LEU A 49 5.09 -0.88 14.34
N SER A 50 4.97 -2.19 14.03
CA SER A 50 3.79 -2.98 14.37
C SER A 50 3.53 -3.01 15.87
N SER A 51 4.57 -3.18 16.70
CA SER A 51 4.45 -3.21 18.15
C SER A 51 4.05 -1.85 18.74
N HIS A 52 4.53 -0.75 18.15
CA HIS A 52 4.18 0.61 18.57
C HIS A 52 2.69 0.90 18.35
N ILE A 53 2.07 0.38 17.28
CA ILE A 53 0.64 0.54 17.02
C ILE A 53 -0.23 -0.11 18.10
N PHE A 54 0.14 -1.32 18.55
CA PHE A 54 -0.62 -2.01 19.60
C PHE A 54 -0.39 -1.41 20.99
N SER A 55 0.80 -0.88 21.25
CA SER A 55 1.12 -0.22 22.52
C SER A 55 2.23 0.82 22.33
N SER A 56 1.88 2.09 22.52
CA SER A 56 2.82 3.21 22.52
C SER A 56 3.53 3.29 23.87
N THR A 57 4.85 3.24 23.86
CA THR A 57 5.68 3.55 25.03
C THR A 57 6.79 4.50 24.59
N PRO A 58 7.23 5.45 25.44
CA PRO A 58 8.22 6.45 25.05
C PRO A 58 9.54 5.82 24.60
N ALA A 59 9.89 4.64 25.14
CA ALA A 59 11.05 3.87 24.71
C ALA A 59 10.92 3.38 23.25
N LYS A 60 9.73 2.95 22.82
CA LYS A 60 9.48 2.56 21.43
C LYS A 60 9.52 3.76 20.50
N ASP A 61 9.02 4.91 20.93
CA ASP A 61 8.97 6.14 20.11
C ASP A 61 10.39 6.62 19.77
N ILE A 62 11.27 6.60 20.78
CA ILE A 62 12.70 6.87 20.62
C ILE A 62 13.35 5.83 19.71
N ALA A 63 13.03 4.54 19.89
CA ALA A 63 13.57 3.48 19.06
C ALA A 63 13.15 3.59 17.58
N VAL A 64 11.86 3.82 17.28
CA VAL A 64 11.36 4.06 15.91
C VAL A 64 12.10 5.25 15.30
N THR A 65 12.19 6.35 16.03
CA THR A 65 12.84 7.59 15.56
C THR A 65 14.33 7.38 15.29
N ALA A 66 15.04 6.64 16.15
CA ALA A 66 16.44 6.29 15.94
C ALA A 66 16.65 5.44 14.69
N PHE A 67 15.78 4.43 14.45
CA PHE A 67 15.81 3.64 13.22
C PHE A 67 15.58 4.51 11.97
N ILE A 68 14.60 5.41 12.02
CA ILE A 68 14.33 6.35 10.91
C ILE A 68 15.57 7.20 10.62
N ALA A 69 16.22 7.76 11.65
CA ALA A 69 17.42 8.58 11.48
C ALA A 69 18.56 7.79 10.80
N VAL A 70 18.80 6.55 11.23
CA VAL A 70 19.82 5.67 10.63
C VAL A 70 19.49 5.36 9.16
N PHE A 71 18.25 4.99 8.84
CA PHE A 71 17.87 4.71 7.45
C PHE A 71 17.93 5.95 6.56
N LEU A 72 17.53 7.11 7.09
CA LEU A 72 17.60 8.39 6.40
C LEU A 72 19.06 8.76 6.10
N PHE A 73 19.98 8.54 7.04
CA PHE A 73 21.41 8.72 6.81
C PHE A 73 21.93 7.83 5.67
N PHE A 74 21.66 6.52 5.69
CA PHE A 74 22.06 5.62 4.60
C PHE A 74 21.45 6.02 3.24
N MET A 75 20.22 6.51 3.25
CA MET A 75 19.54 7.00 2.05
C MET A 75 20.19 8.28 1.51
N LEU A 76 20.59 9.23 2.36
CA LEU A 76 21.32 10.44 1.95
C LEU A 76 22.68 10.08 1.36
N VAL A 77 23.44 9.19 2.02
CA VAL A 77 24.73 8.69 1.53
C VAL A 77 24.57 8.05 0.15
N LYS A 78 23.56 7.18 -0.03
CA LYS A 78 23.25 6.55 -1.31
C LYS A 78 22.86 7.57 -2.39
N GLY A 79 22.13 8.63 -2.01
CA GLY A 79 21.78 9.74 -2.90
C GLY A 79 23.02 10.51 -3.35
N ALA A 80 23.90 10.89 -2.41
CA ALA A 80 25.13 11.62 -2.66
C ALA A 80 26.12 10.84 -3.55
N ILE A 81 26.33 9.55 -3.25
CA ILE A 81 27.19 8.67 -4.08
C ILE A 81 26.63 8.60 -5.51
N LYS A 82 25.31 8.43 -5.66
CA LYS A 82 24.70 8.33 -6.98
C LYS A 82 24.76 9.65 -7.75
N ALA A 83 24.59 10.78 -7.09
CA ALA A 83 24.74 12.10 -7.69
C ALA A 83 26.18 12.37 -8.16
N ARG A 84 27.19 11.84 -7.45
CA ARG A 84 28.60 11.98 -7.83
C ARG A 84 29.03 11.07 -8.98
N ILE A 85 28.56 9.82 -9.00
CA ILE A 85 29.00 8.80 -9.98
C ILE A 85 28.18 8.87 -11.27
N SER A 86 26.91 9.27 -11.21
CA SER A 86 25.99 9.19 -12.34
C SER A 86 25.74 10.56 -12.96
N HIS A 87 26.17 10.74 -14.22
CA HIS A 87 25.92 11.96 -15.00
C HIS A 87 24.42 12.18 -15.32
N SER A 88 23.57 11.16 -15.17
CA SER A 88 22.12 11.26 -15.37
C SER A 88 21.35 10.41 -14.36
N ILE A 89 20.54 11.06 -13.54
CA ILE A 89 19.67 10.37 -12.57
C ILE A 89 18.44 9.83 -13.31
N SER A 90 18.23 8.51 -13.25
CA SER A 90 17.03 7.89 -13.82
C SER A 90 15.76 8.35 -13.12
N PHE A 91 14.71 8.68 -13.88
CA PHE A 91 13.38 9.05 -13.37
C PHE A 91 12.81 8.06 -12.33
N TRP A 92 12.93 6.75 -12.60
CA TRP A 92 12.50 5.70 -11.69
C TRP A 92 13.24 5.69 -10.35
N PHE A 93 14.49 6.17 -10.35
CA PHE A 93 15.22 6.34 -9.10
C PHE A 93 14.70 7.52 -8.31
N VAL A 94 14.38 8.65 -8.96
CA VAL A 94 13.79 9.82 -8.29
C VAL A 94 12.47 9.44 -7.63
N ILE A 95 11.58 8.76 -8.35
CA ILE A 95 10.30 8.30 -7.78
C ILE A 95 10.53 7.39 -6.57
N ALA A 96 11.38 6.36 -6.70
CA ALA A 96 11.64 5.44 -5.60
C ALA A 96 12.28 6.15 -4.40
N TYR A 97 13.17 7.11 -4.65
CA TYR A 97 13.84 7.90 -3.62
C TYR A 97 12.85 8.82 -2.89
N ALA A 98 12.01 9.54 -3.64
CA ALA A 98 10.96 10.40 -3.10
C ALA A 98 9.93 9.60 -2.30
N PHE A 99 9.54 8.41 -2.77
CA PHE A 99 8.64 7.53 -2.05
C PHE A 99 9.24 7.10 -0.71
N ASN A 100 10.52 6.71 -0.65
CA ASN A 100 11.18 6.36 0.61
C ASN A 100 11.24 7.55 1.59
N ILE A 101 11.55 8.76 1.11
CA ILE A 101 11.51 9.98 1.92
C ILE A 101 10.10 10.18 2.49
N ALA A 102 9.08 10.08 1.65
CA ALA A 102 7.69 10.26 2.06
C ALA A 102 7.28 9.21 3.11
N THR A 103 7.70 7.95 2.96
CA THR A 103 7.46 6.91 3.98
C THR A 103 8.08 7.27 5.31
N TYR A 104 9.37 7.66 5.32
CA TYR A 104 10.06 7.99 6.56
C TYR A 104 9.49 9.25 7.23
N ALA A 105 9.14 10.26 6.43
CA ALA A 105 8.45 11.45 6.92
C ALA A 105 7.08 11.11 7.51
N ALA A 106 6.28 10.28 6.83
CA ALA A 106 4.98 9.84 7.34
C ALA A 106 5.10 9.04 8.65
N THR A 107 6.08 8.13 8.75
CA THR A 107 6.34 7.39 10.00
C THR A 107 6.82 8.30 11.13
N PHE A 108 7.65 9.30 10.83
CA PHE A 108 8.11 10.26 11.82
C PHE A 108 6.95 11.13 12.32
N LEU A 109 6.14 11.66 11.40
CA LEU A 109 4.94 12.41 11.73
C LEU A 109 3.97 11.56 12.55
N TYR A 110 3.80 10.28 12.22
CA TYR A 110 2.93 9.38 12.99
C TYR A 110 3.35 9.26 14.47
N VAL A 111 4.64 9.11 14.74
CA VAL A 111 5.16 8.96 16.11
C VAL A 111 5.02 10.25 16.91
N TRP A 112 5.22 11.42 16.29
CA TRP A 112 5.31 12.70 17.00
C TRP A 112 4.07 13.60 16.93
N LEU A 113 3.15 13.39 15.98
CA LEU A 113 1.90 14.17 15.93
C LEU A 113 1.05 14.03 17.20
N PRO A 114 0.87 12.83 17.78
CA PRO A 114 0.06 12.67 18.98
C PRO A 114 0.55 13.53 20.16
N THR A 115 1.87 13.67 20.32
CA THR A 115 2.48 14.46 21.39
C THR A 115 2.47 15.96 21.09
N MET A 116 2.56 16.36 19.83
CA MET A 116 2.46 17.78 19.43
C MET A 116 1.01 18.29 19.48
N PHE A 117 0.04 17.45 19.13
CA PHE A 117 -1.37 17.84 19.14
C PHE A 117 -2.04 17.81 20.51
N SER A 118 -1.41 17.21 21.52
CA SER A 118 -1.87 17.32 22.91
C SER A 118 -1.57 18.68 23.55
N TYR A 119 -0.86 19.58 22.86
CA TYR A 119 -0.45 20.89 23.39
C TYR A 119 -1.44 22.03 23.05
N ASP A 120 -2.38 21.79 22.14
CA ASP A 120 -3.34 22.79 21.65
C ASP A 120 -4.71 22.11 21.42
N ASP A 121 -5.82 22.74 21.78
CA ASP A 121 -7.19 22.18 21.66
C ASP A 121 -7.91 22.60 20.36
N TYR A 122 -7.24 23.34 19.47
CA TYR A 122 -7.88 23.82 18.24
C TYR A 122 -8.19 22.67 17.24
N HIS A 123 -9.42 22.57 16.73
CA HIS A 123 -9.91 21.61 15.71
C HIS A 123 -9.74 20.10 16.04
N GLU A 124 -10.38 19.62 17.12
CA GLU A 124 -10.35 18.19 17.51
C GLU A 124 -10.76 17.19 16.41
N GLU A 125 -11.80 17.50 15.62
CA GLU A 125 -12.29 16.55 14.62
C GLU A 125 -11.28 16.31 13.50
N GLN A 126 -10.63 17.37 13.02
CA GLN A 126 -9.59 17.27 11.99
C GLN A 126 -8.36 16.54 12.53
N LYS A 127 -7.99 16.79 13.80
CA LYS A 127 -6.91 16.07 14.47
C LYS A 127 -7.20 14.58 14.52
N LYS A 128 -8.40 14.18 14.92
CA LYS A 128 -8.83 12.76 14.95
C LYS A 128 -8.71 12.12 13.57
N ILE A 129 -9.18 12.77 12.50
CA ILE A 129 -9.07 12.24 11.13
C ILE A 129 -7.60 12.04 10.73
N VAL A 130 -6.75 13.04 10.95
CA VAL A 130 -5.32 12.96 10.59
C VAL A 130 -4.61 11.87 11.41
N LEU A 131 -4.87 11.80 12.73
CA LEU A 131 -4.25 10.82 13.61
C LEU A 131 -4.64 9.37 13.29
N TRP A 132 -5.84 9.16 12.75
CA TRP A 132 -6.33 7.84 12.34
C TRP A 132 -5.82 7.43 10.95
N PHE A 133 -5.74 8.39 10.02
CA PHE A 133 -5.31 8.10 8.65
C PHE A 133 -3.80 7.90 8.52
N LEU A 134 -3.02 8.68 9.26
CA LEU A 134 -1.56 8.69 9.18
C LEU A 134 -0.89 7.33 9.52
N PRO A 135 -1.29 6.59 10.57
CA PRO A 135 -0.77 5.25 10.84
C PRO A 135 -1.01 4.28 9.68
N ILE A 136 -2.21 4.31 9.08
CA ILE A 136 -2.59 3.43 7.96
C ILE A 136 -1.64 3.67 6.79
N VAL A 137 -1.43 4.95 6.43
CA VAL A 137 -0.50 5.33 5.35
C VAL A 137 0.94 4.92 5.69
N ALA A 138 1.39 5.17 6.91
CA ALA A 138 2.74 4.85 7.35
C ALA A 138 3.04 3.35 7.25
N ILE A 139 2.12 2.49 7.71
CA ILE A 139 2.25 1.03 7.68
C ILE A 139 2.27 0.51 6.25
N ILE A 140 1.28 0.87 5.44
CA ILE A 140 1.18 0.41 4.04
C ILE A 140 2.44 0.82 3.28
N SER A 141 2.88 2.07 3.47
CA SER A 141 4.08 2.60 2.83
C SER A 141 5.36 1.87 3.28
N ALA A 142 5.47 1.54 4.58
CA ALA A 142 6.60 0.75 5.10
C ALA A 142 6.64 -0.67 4.51
N TRP A 143 5.49 -1.35 4.39
CA TRP A 143 5.40 -2.66 3.74
C TRP A 143 5.75 -2.61 2.25
N VAL A 144 5.28 -1.60 1.52
CA VAL A 144 5.65 -1.40 0.10
C VAL A 144 7.15 -1.17 -0.05
N ASN A 145 7.79 -0.40 0.85
CA ASN A 145 9.25 -0.23 0.85
C ASN A 145 9.98 -1.54 1.16
N PHE A 146 9.46 -2.37 2.05
CA PHE A 146 10.04 -3.69 2.31
C PHE A 146 10.00 -4.58 1.07
N LEU A 147 8.87 -4.63 0.35
CA LEU A 147 8.78 -5.33 -0.93
C LEU A 147 9.75 -4.75 -1.97
N TYR A 148 9.95 -3.43 -1.98
CA TYR A 148 10.93 -2.80 -2.87
C TYR A 148 12.37 -3.23 -2.56
N ILE A 149 12.72 -3.38 -1.28
CA ILE A 149 14.01 -3.92 -0.86
C ILE A 149 14.11 -5.36 -1.38
N LEU A 150 13.16 -6.23 -1.00
CA LEU A 150 13.13 -7.65 -1.36
C LEU A 150 13.22 -7.94 -2.86
N ARG A 151 12.90 -6.97 -3.74
CA ARG A 151 13.08 -7.11 -5.20
C ARG A 151 14.49 -7.51 -5.63
N LYS A 152 15.54 -7.22 -4.84
CA LYS A 152 16.92 -7.62 -5.15
C LYS A 152 17.30 -9.01 -4.61
N SER A 153 16.45 -9.62 -3.80
CA SER A 153 16.63 -10.97 -3.24
C SER A 153 16.33 -12.05 -4.30
N PRO A 154 16.66 -13.34 -4.06
CA PRO A 154 16.24 -14.44 -4.94
C PRO A 154 14.71 -14.50 -5.16
N TYR A 155 13.91 -14.01 -4.20
CA TYR A 155 12.45 -13.91 -4.33
C TYR A 155 11.99 -12.73 -5.20
N GLY A 156 12.92 -11.90 -5.68
CA GLY A 156 12.64 -10.72 -6.48
C GLY A 156 11.84 -11.01 -7.75
N ILE A 157 11.94 -12.23 -8.30
CA ILE A 157 11.18 -12.62 -9.50
C ILE A 157 9.67 -12.59 -9.27
N TYR A 158 9.19 -13.01 -8.09
CA TYR A 158 7.78 -12.95 -7.72
C TYR A 158 7.30 -11.51 -7.59
N ILE A 159 8.13 -10.63 -7.03
CA ILE A 159 7.82 -9.20 -6.92
C ILE A 159 7.74 -8.56 -8.31
N PHE A 160 8.62 -8.95 -9.26
CA PHE A 160 8.53 -8.50 -10.65
C PHE A 160 7.25 -8.98 -11.35
N MET A 161 6.85 -10.24 -11.12
CA MET A 161 5.58 -10.77 -11.63
C MET A 161 4.40 -10.00 -11.04
N MET A 162 4.38 -9.77 -9.73
CA MET A 162 3.34 -9.01 -9.04
C MET A 162 3.20 -7.59 -9.59
N VAL A 163 4.30 -6.83 -9.72
CA VAL A 163 4.26 -5.46 -10.30
C VAL A 163 3.73 -5.46 -11.73
N ARG A 164 4.02 -6.50 -12.52
CA ARG A 164 3.46 -6.64 -13.86
C ARG A 164 1.94 -6.86 -13.82
N ILE A 165 1.47 -7.72 -12.90
CA ILE A 165 0.03 -7.99 -12.70
C ILE A 165 -0.69 -6.72 -12.24
N LEU A 166 -0.14 -5.96 -11.29
CA LEU A 166 -0.73 -4.68 -10.86
C LEU A 166 -0.82 -3.68 -12.02
N ARG A 167 0.21 -3.61 -12.87
CA ARG A 167 0.19 -2.72 -14.03
C ARG A 167 -0.87 -3.12 -15.06
N SER A 168 -1.04 -4.42 -15.33
CA SER A 168 -2.13 -4.90 -16.19
C SER A 168 -3.50 -4.67 -15.54
N PHE A 169 -3.62 -4.85 -14.23
CA PHE A 169 -4.85 -4.58 -13.50
C PHE A 169 -5.24 -3.12 -13.61
N GLY A 170 -4.29 -2.19 -13.55
CA GLY A 170 -4.54 -0.76 -13.79
C GLY A 170 -5.17 -0.47 -15.16
N HIS A 171 -4.78 -1.20 -16.22
CA HIS A 171 -5.42 -1.08 -17.52
C HIS A 171 -6.88 -1.59 -17.48
N ILE A 172 -7.13 -2.73 -16.85
CA ILE A 172 -8.48 -3.30 -16.71
C ILE A 172 -9.37 -2.41 -15.83
N ALA A 173 -8.80 -1.81 -14.78
CA ALA A 173 -9.49 -0.92 -13.85
C ALA A 173 -10.13 0.29 -14.54
N THR A 174 -9.58 0.75 -15.67
CA THR A 174 -10.16 1.87 -16.43
C THR A 174 -11.56 1.58 -16.98
N ILE A 175 -11.86 0.33 -17.31
CA ILE A 175 -13.20 -0.11 -17.74
C ILE A 175 -14.01 -0.53 -16.50
N TRP A 176 -13.36 -1.22 -15.56
CA TRP A 176 -14.02 -1.80 -14.40
C TRP A 176 -14.59 -0.75 -13.43
N ILE A 177 -13.88 0.35 -13.17
CA ILE A 177 -14.34 1.40 -12.25
C ILE A 177 -15.63 2.07 -12.74
N PRO A 178 -15.73 2.55 -14.00
CA PRO A 178 -17.00 3.05 -14.53
C PRO A 178 -18.14 2.02 -14.50
N THR A 179 -17.85 0.75 -14.80
CA THR A 179 -18.88 -0.29 -14.73
C THR A 179 -19.38 -0.53 -13.31
N LEU A 180 -18.50 -0.53 -12.30
CA LEU A 180 -18.88 -0.64 -10.90
C LEU A 180 -19.80 0.50 -10.47
N ILE A 181 -19.46 1.72 -10.86
CA ILE A 181 -20.25 2.91 -10.54
C ILE A 181 -21.64 2.79 -11.19
N ALA A 182 -21.72 2.41 -12.46
CA ALA A 182 -22.99 2.24 -13.18
C ALA A 182 -23.87 1.15 -12.54
N PHE A 183 -23.31 -0.01 -12.22
CA PHE A 183 -24.05 -1.09 -11.56
C PHE A 183 -24.48 -0.73 -10.14
N SER A 184 -23.64 -0.02 -9.38
CA SER A 184 -24.01 0.47 -8.04
C SER A 184 -25.23 1.39 -8.09
N PHE A 185 -25.30 2.30 -9.08
CA PHE A 185 -26.48 3.14 -9.29
C PHE A 185 -27.70 2.34 -9.77
N ALA A 186 -27.51 1.36 -10.66
CA ALA A 186 -28.60 0.52 -11.15
C ALA A 186 -29.24 -0.30 -10.01
N PHE A 187 -28.44 -0.91 -9.15
CA PHE A 187 -28.97 -1.61 -7.99
C PHE A 187 -29.65 -0.67 -7.00
N HIS A 188 -29.11 0.54 -6.80
CA HIS A 188 -29.74 1.58 -5.97
C HIS A 188 -31.14 1.94 -6.47
N LEU A 189 -31.33 2.04 -7.79
CA LEU A 189 -32.65 2.31 -8.39
C LEU A 189 -33.60 1.12 -8.26
N ILE A 190 -33.14 -0.10 -8.58
CA ILE A 190 -33.99 -1.30 -8.58
C ILE A 190 -34.49 -1.63 -7.18
N MET A 191 -33.63 -1.50 -6.16
CA MET A 191 -33.99 -1.88 -4.79
C MET A 191 -34.67 -0.75 -4.00
N ARG A 192 -34.78 0.46 -4.56
CA ARG A 192 -35.53 1.56 -3.93
C ARG A 192 -37.01 1.22 -3.76
N ASP A 193 -37.58 0.47 -4.71
CA ASP A 193 -39.00 0.17 -4.75
C ASP A 193 -39.32 -1.23 -4.15
N SER A 194 -38.33 -1.98 -3.64
CA SER A 194 -38.49 -3.35 -3.12
C SER A 194 -38.69 -3.45 -1.60
N GLY A 195 -38.88 -2.33 -0.90
CA GLY A 195 -39.14 -2.29 0.55
C GLY A 195 -37.98 -2.70 1.46
N THR A 196 -36.85 -3.10 0.86
CA THR A 196 -35.59 -3.48 1.51
C THR A 196 -34.49 -2.66 0.87
N GLU A 197 -34.21 -1.49 1.43
CA GLU A 197 -33.08 -0.68 0.96
C GLU A 197 -31.79 -1.39 1.40
N PRO A 198 -30.93 -1.83 0.47
CA PRO A 198 -29.70 -2.55 0.82
C PRO A 198 -28.58 -1.62 1.34
N TRP A 199 -28.86 -0.31 1.40
CA TRP A 199 -27.99 0.77 1.89
C TRP A 199 -28.83 1.76 2.70
N GLU A 200 -28.22 2.45 3.66
CA GLU A 200 -28.91 3.51 4.38
C GLU A 200 -29.39 4.59 3.40
N SER A 201 -30.71 4.83 3.37
CA SER A 201 -31.32 5.89 2.57
C SER A 201 -30.72 7.24 2.90
N PHE A 202 -30.43 8.01 1.84
CA PHE A 202 -30.06 9.42 1.95
C PHE A 202 -31.09 10.24 2.75
N ASP A 203 -32.34 9.79 2.80
CA ASP A 203 -33.47 10.45 3.44
C ASP A 203 -33.47 10.32 4.98
N LYS A 204 -32.73 9.37 5.57
CA LYS A 204 -32.61 9.26 7.04
C LYS A 204 -31.61 10.27 7.64
N ILE A 205 -30.92 11.04 6.81
CA ILE A 205 -29.87 11.98 7.25
C ILE A 205 -30.13 13.36 6.63
N GLU A 206 -31.20 14.02 7.08
CA GLU A 206 -31.68 15.33 6.59
C GLU A 206 -30.61 16.45 6.67
N ASN A 207 -29.58 16.30 7.51
CA ASN A 207 -28.46 17.23 7.67
C ASN A 207 -27.07 16.58 7.43
N ALA A 208 -26.95 15.65 6.49
CA ALA A 208 -25.68 14.96 6.22
C ALA A 208 -24.62 15.90 5.61
N THR A 209 -23.42 15.88 6.18
CA THR A 209 -22.26 16.53 5.56
C THR A 209 -21.92 15.86 4.22
N MET A 210 -21.34 16.61 3.27
CA MET A 210 -20.95 16.08 1.95
C MET A 210 -20.07 14.81 2.04
N LEU A 211 -19.24 14.72 3.09
CA LEU A 211 -18.43 13.55 3.41
C LEU A 211 -19.25 12.30 3.75
N GLN A 212 -20.35 12.44 4.50
CA GLN A 212 -21.24 11.32 4.82
C GLN A 212 -21.95 10.81 3.56
N LYS A 213 -22.39 11.71 2.67
CA LYS A 213 -22.96 11.33 1.38
C LYS A 213 -21.96 10.57 0.51
N LEU A 214 -20.71 11.03 0.47
CA LEU A 214 -19.62 10.33 -0.24
C LEU A 214 -19.33 8.96 0.38
N PHE A 215 -19.37 8.84 1.71
CA PHE A 215 -19.15 7.59 2.42
C PHE A 215 -20.23 6.54 2.09
N VAL A 216 -21.50 6.93 2.07
CA VAL A 216 -22.62 6.05 1.68
C VAL A 216 -22.45 5.55 0.23
N ILE A 217 -22.05 6.44 -0.69
CA ILE A 217 -21.75 6.05 -2.09
C ILE A 217 -20.57 5.07 -2.14
N LEU A 218 -19.50 5.33 -1.39
CA LEU A 218 -18.33 4.44 -1.34
C LEU A 218 -18.72 3.06 -0.79
N GLN A 219 -19.59 3.02 0.22
CA GLN A 219 -20.10 1.79 0.81
C GLN A 219 -20.93 0.97 -0.20
N ALA A 220 -21.80 1.63 -0.97
CA ALA A 220 -22.59 1.00 -2.03
C ALA A 220 -21.71 0.43 -3.15
N ILE A 221 -20.68 1.18 -3.58
CA ILE A 221 -19.71 0.71 -4.57
C ILE A 221 -18.92 -0.49 -4.03
N THR A 222 -18.52 -0.44 -2.75
CA THR A 222 -17.77 -1.54 -2.11
C THR A 222 -18.60 -2.81 -2.04
N LYS A 223 -19.88 -2.72 -1.64
CA LYS A 223 -20.81 -3.87 -1.60
C LYS A 223 -21.13 -4.43 -2.98
N THR A 224 -21.23 -3.57 -4.00
CA THR A 224 -21.37 -4.02 -5.39
C THR A 224 -20.11 -4.74 -5.85
N SER A 225 -18.93 -4.27 -5.44
CA SER A 225 -17.66 -4.94 -5.73
C SER A 225 -17.52 -6.30 -5.06
N THR A 226 -17.95 -6.46 -3.80
CA THR A 226 -17.92 -7.78 -3.12
C THR A 226 -18.85 -8.77 -3.81
N MET A 227 -20.04 -8.32 -4.23
CA MET A 227 -20.97 -9.13 -5.01
C MET A 227 -20.36 -9.60 -6.34
N MET A 228 -19.67 -8.73 -7.07
CA MET A 228 -19.00 -9.09 -8.32
C MET A 228 -17.83 -10.06 -8.14
N ILE A 229 -17.18 -10.04 -6.97
CA ILE A 229 -16.11 -11.00 -6.60
C ILE A 229 -16.70 -12.36 -6.20
N GLY A 230 -18.03 -12.44 -6.00
CA GLY A 230 -18.73 -13.66 -5.60
C GLY A 230 -18.86 -13.83 -4.08
N GLU A 231 -18.45 -12.83 -3.30
CA GLU A 231 -18.74 -12.75 -1.86
C GLU A 231 -20.15 -12.16 -1.71
N VAL A 232 -21.15 -13.02 -1.88
CA VAL A 232 -22.55 -12.66 -1.66
C VAL A 232 -23.00 -13.41 -0.41
N ASP A 233 -23.39 -12.67 0.63
CA ASP A 233 -24.33 -13.16 1.66
C ASP A 233 -25.73 -13.31 1.01
N ALA A 234 -25.81 -14.07 -0.10
CA ALA A 234 -27.02 -14.27 -0.89
C ALA A 234 -28.09 -14.99 -0.08
N ASN A 235 -27.68 -15.69 0.98
CA ASN A 235 -28.55 -16.45 1.84
C ASN A 235 -29.53 -15.56 2.63
N ASP A 236 -29.11 -14.33 2.99
CA ASP A 236 -29.96 -13.39 3.74
C ASP A 236 -30.97 -12.67 2.83
N ILE A 237 -30.65 -12.52 1.54
CA ILE A 237 -31.54 -11.88 0.55
C ILE A 237 -32.53 -12.90 -0.04
N LEU A 238 -32.10 -14.15 -0.29
CA LEU A 238 -32.95 -15.21 -0.84
C LEU A 238 -33.91 -15.81 0.18
N GLY A 239 -33.55 -15.88 1.46
CA GLY A 239 -34.44 -16.35 2.52
C GLY A 239 -35.69 -15.46 2.68
N LEU A 240 -35.56 -14.17 2.39
CA LEU A 240 -36.63 -13.17 2.45
C LEU A 240 -37.54 -13.20 1.21
N SER A 241 -36.98 -13.51 0.03
CA SER A 241 -37.77 -13.71 -1.18
C SER A 241 -38.59 -15.02 -1.17
N LEU A 242 -38.06 -16.09 -0.56
CA LEU A 242 -38.77 -17.37 -0.46
C LEU A 242 -39.93 -17.30 0.55
N SER A 243 -39.78 -16.57 1.65
CA SER A 243 -40.87 -16.36 2.62
C SER A 243 -41.99 -15.49 2.06
N PHE A 244 -41.68 -14.53 1.18
CA PHE A 244 -42.68 -13.73 0.47
C PHE A 244 -43.48 -14.57 -0.55
N LEU A 245 -42.83 -15.48 -1.26
CA LEU A 245 -43.51 -16.41 -2.20
C LEU A 245 -44.36 -17.49 -1.49
N LEU A 246 -44.00 -17.88 -0.27
CA LEU A 246 -44.77 -18.85 0.54
C LEU A 246 -45.96 -18.22 1.27
N HIS A 247 -46.09 -16.89 1.28
CA HIS A 247 -47.22 -16.18 1.89
C HIS A 247 -48.31 -15.82 0.86
N GLU A 248 -48.06 -16.06 -0.42
CA GLU A 248 -49.03 -15.93 -1.53
C GLU A 248 -49.62 -17.28 -2.00
N PHE A 249 -49.31 -18.40 -1.31
CA PHE A 249 -49.94 -19.71 -1.47
C PHE A 249 -50.51 -20.21 -0.13
#